data_AF-A0A1Y4T2Z6-F1
#
_entry.id   AF-A0A1Y4T2Z6-F1
#
_cell.length_a   1.000
_cell.length_b   1.000
_cell.length_c   1.000
_cell.angle_alpha   90.00
_cell.angle_beta   90.00
_cell.angle_gamma   90.00
#
_symmetry.space_group_name_H-M   'P 1'
#
loop_
_entity.id
_entity.type
_entity.pdbx_description
1 polymer ?
#
loop_
_entity_poly.entity_id
_entity_poly.type
_entity_poly.pdbx_seq_one_letter_code
_entity_poly.pdbx_strand_id
1 'polypeptide(L)'
;MNLATGIGKTRLMGACIAYLRYEKGIKNFFVMAPNLTIYRKLKADLGNPSNSKYVFKGLDLFVDPPRIVDGENYDEFRQMQSFVNDVTINVFNISKLNSDSKVKAGQPARIKRLSEVLGESYFSYLQSLPDLCIFMDESHHYHADKSFDVINELRPILGVELTATPQIQKGSKKIPFKNVIYEYSLAHALNDEKYVKVPAVFTRKDFRPEEYTAQQLDHEKLNDGLRLHEDTKSKLEIYARTFNKPVVKPFVLVVARDTDHSKEIMKYIKSNDFFNGYYADKVG
;
A
#
# COMPACT_ATOMS: atom_id res chain seq x y z
N MET A 1 12.75 5.73 -2.26
CA MET A 1 12.37 5.54 -3.68
C MET A 1 10.91 5.88 -3.85
N ASN A 2 10.56 6.72 -4.84
CA ASN A 2 9.17 7.12 -5.09
C ASN A 2 8.51 6.15 -6.10
N LEU A 3 7.42 5.46 -5.77
CA LEU A 3 6.63 4.62 -6.70
C LEU A 3 5.12 4.87 -6.49
N ALA A 4 4.35 4.94 -7.57
CA ALA A 4 2.89 5.00 -7.46
C ALA A 4 2.29 3.68 -6.92
N THR A 5 1.13 3.79 -6.27
CA THR A 5 0.32 2.67 -5.79
C THR A 5 -0.09 1.78 -6.98
N GLY A 6 0.30 0.50 -6.93
CA GLY A 6 0.02 -0.48 -7.99
C GLY A 6 1.22 -0.94 -8.82
N ILE A 7 2.37 -0.25 -8.77
CA ILE A 7 3.56 -0.51 -9.62
C ILE A 7 4.54 -1.54 -8.98
N GLY A 8 4.07 -2.41 -8.08
CA GLY A 8 4.93 -3.48 -7.55
C GLY A 8 6.02 -3.04 -6.55
N LYS A 9 5.75 -2.06 -5.68
CA LYS A 9 6.63 -1.69 -4.54
C LYS A 9 7.18 -2.89 -3.77
N THR A 10 6.32 -3.86 -3.48
CA THR A 10 6.70 -5.11 -2.80
C THR A 10 7.71 -5.94 -3.60
N ARG A 11 7.61 -5.94 -4.95
CA ARG A 11 8.61 -6.60 -5.81
C ARG A 11 9.94 -5.86 -5.81
N LEU A 12 9.92 -4.53 -5.85
CA LEU A 12 11.13 -3.72 -5.71
C LEU A 12 11.80 -3.96 -4.36
N MET A 13 11.03 -3.98 -3.27
CA MET A 13 11.55 -4.31 -1.94
C MET A 13 12.23 -5.68 -1.93
N GLY A 14 11.59 -6.72 -2.46
CA GLY A 14 12.22 -8.03 -2.54
C GLY A 14 13.41 -8.06 -3.49
N ALA A 15 13.42 -7.28 -4.58
CA ALA A 15 14.61 -7.13 -5.43
C ALA A 15 15.78 -6.48 -4.66
N CYS A 16 15.51 -5.47 -3.83
CA CYS A 16 16.53 -4.88 -2.95
C CYS A 16 17.03 -5.90 -1.92
N ILE A 17 16.13 -6.65 -1.27
CA ILE A 17 16.50 -7.71 -0.32
C ILE A 17 17.38 -8.76 -1.00
N ALA A 18 16.97 -9.24 -2.18
CA ALA A 18 17.72 -10.20 -2.96
C ALA A 18 19.10 -9.66 -3.32
N TYR A 19 19.19 -8.44 -3.87
CA TYR A 19 20.46 -7.79 -4.21
C TYR A 19 21.38 -7.66 -2.99
N LEU A 20 20.88 -7.19 -1.85
CA LEU A 20 21.67 -7.08 -0.62
C LEU A 20 22.16 -8.46 -0.14
N ARG A 21 21.36 -9.52 -0.34
CA ARG A 21 21.79 -10.89 -0.02
C ARG A 21 22.85 -11.41 -0.98
N TYR A 22 22.68 -11.25 -2.30
CA TYR A 22 23.63 -11.73 -3.32
C TYR A 22 24.95 -10.96 -3.26
N GLU A 23 24.89 -9.62 -3.26
CA GLU A 23 26.07 -8.78 -3.49
C GLU A 23 26.74 -8.29 -2.20
N LYS A 24 26.01 -8.26 -1.08
CA LYS A 24 26.50 -7.73 0.20
C LYS A 24 26.49 -8.77 1.31
N GLY A 25 25.97 -9.97 1.05
CA GLY A 25 25.89 -11.04 2.05
C GLY A 25 24.97 -10.74 3.22
N ILE A 26 24.08 -9.74 3.11
CA ILE A 26 23.16 -9.33 4.16
C ILE A 26 22.02 -10.34 4.27
N LYS A 27 21.71 -10.74 5.51
CA LYS A 27 20.75 -11.81 5.81
C LYS A 27 19.59 -11.34 6.67
N ASN A 28 19.76 -10.24 7.40
CA ASN A 28 18.78 -9.78 8.37
C ASN A 28 18.02 -8.55 7.89
N PHE A 29 16.71 -8.71 7.70
CA PHE A 29 15.84 -7.66 7.21
C PHE A 29 14.69 -7.41 8.17
N PHE A 30 14.26 -6.16 8.29
CA PHE A 30 13.07 -5.75 9.04
C PHE A 30 12.16 -4.92 8.15
N VAL A 31 10.97 -5.42 7.90
CA VAL A 31 9.96 -4.86 7.01
C VAL A 31 8.79 -4.35 7.83
N MET A 32 8.55 -3.05 7.71
CA MET A 32 7.48 -2.36 8.43
C MET A 32 6.23 -2.26 7.56
N ALA A 33 5.13 -2.77 8.10
CA ALA A 33 3.81 -2.65 7.50
C ALA A 33 3.02 -1.52 8.19
N PRO A 34 2.33 -0.64 7.44
CA PRO A 34 1.56 0.46 7.99
C PRO A 34 0.21 0.03 8.60
N ASN A 35 -0.33 -1.10 8.16
CA ASN A 35 -1.61 -1.63 8.61
C ASN A 35 -1.68 -3.15 8.45
N LEU A 36 -2.72 -3.76 9.02
CA LEU A 36 -2.90 -5.22 9.04
C LEU A 36 -3.06 -5.83 7.63
N THR A 37 -3.69 -5.12 6.71
CA THR A 37 -3.89 -5.58 5.32
C THR A 37 -2.55 -5.72 4.60
N ILE A 38 -1.71 -4.69 4.68
CA ILE A 38 -0.37 -4.70 4.09
C ILE A 38 0.52 -5.72 4.81
N TYR A 39 0.45 -5.82 6.14
CA TYR A 39 1.17 -6.83 6.92
C TYR A 39 0.93 -8.25 6.42
N ARG A 40 -0.35 -8.65 6.27
CA ARG A 40 -0.71 -9.98 5.77
C ARG A 40 -0.22 -10.22 4.35
N LYS A 41 -0.36 -9.19 3.49
CA LYS A 41 0.16 -9.23 2.11
C LYS A 41 1.67 -9.44 2.09
N LEU A 42 2.43 -8.70 2.88
CA LEU A 42 3.90 -8.79 2.92
C LEU A 42 4.37 -10.17 3.41
N LYS A 43 3.74 -10.73 4.45
CA LYS A 43 4.00 -12.12 4.89
C LYS A 43 3.85 -13.11 3.74
N ALA A 44 2.74 -13.01 3.00
CA ALA A 44 2.46 -13.91 1.88
C ALA A 44 3.40 -13.69 0.69
N ASP A 45 3.68 -12.44 0.32
CA ASP A 45 4.49 -12.10 -0.85
C ASP A 45 5.98 -12.40 -0.63
N LEU A 46 6.49 -12.30 0.61
CA LEU A 46 7.90 -12.53 0.94
C LEU A 46 8.20 -13.95 1.44
N GLY A 47 7.23 -14.66 2.02
CA GLY A 47 7.48 -15.92 2.71
C GLY A 47 6.78 -17.16 2.15
N ASN A 48 5.84 -17.04 1.21
CA ASN A 48 5.05 -18.17 0.73
C ASN A 48 5.30 -18.44 -0.76
N PRO A 49 6.12 -19.46 -1.12
CA PRO A 49 6.39 -19.82 -2.52
C PRO A 49 5.15 -20.21 -3.33
N SER A 50 4.10 -20.72 -2.68
CA SER A 50 2.83 -21.09 -3.33
C SER A 50 1.97 -19.87 -3.66
N ASN A 51 2.29 -18.68 -3.13
CA ASN A 51 1.61 -17.45 -3.49
C ASN A 51 1.97 -17.05 -4.94
N SER A 52 0.96 -16.83 -5.78
CA SER A 52 1.14 -16.31 -7.14
C SER A 52 1.94 -14.99 -7.22
N LYS A 53 1.97 -14.23 -6.11
CA LYS A 53 2.70 -12.96 -5.96
C LYS A 53 4.02 -13.10 -5.20
N TYR A 54 4.48 -14.32 -4.95
CA TYR A 54 5.77 -14.56 -4.30
C TYR A 54 6.90 -13.81 -5.01
N VAL A 55 7.61 -12.97 -4.28
CA VAL A 55 8.51 -11.97 -4.85
C VAL A 55 9.81 -12.58 -5.36
N PHE A 56 10.31 -13.62 -4.71
CA PHE A 56 11.61 -14.20 -5.02
C PHE A 56 11.54 -15.34 -6.04
N LYS A 57 10.41 -15.48 -6.74
CA LYS A 57 10.20 -16.54 -7.72
C LYS A 57 11.27 -16.48 -8.83
N GLY A 58 12.00 -17.57 -9.00
CA GLY A 58 13.03 -17.72 -10.03
C GLY A 58 14.44 -17.30 -9.59
N LEU A 59 14.63 -16.94 -8.31
CA LEU A 59 15.94 -16.67 -7.72
C LEU A 59 16.44 -17.94 -7.00
N ASP A 60 17.65 -18.38 -7.33
CA ASP A 60 18.24 -19.63 -6.85
C ASP A 60 18.44 -19.66 -5.33
N LEU A 61 18.90 -18.57 -4.71
CA LEU A 61 19.00 -18.46 -3.25
C LEU A 61 17.66 -18.48 -2.51
N PHE A 62 16.54 -18.34 -3.21
CA PHE A 62 15.20 -18.24 -2.63
C PHE A 62 14.25 -19.34 -3.15
N VAL A 63 14.82 -20.45 -3.64
CA VAL A 63 14.06 -21.68 -3.88
C VAL A 63 13.40 -22.13 -2.58
N ASP A 64 14.20 -22.22 -1.52
CA ASP A 64 13.68 -22.26 -0.16
C ASP A 64 13.34 -20.84 0.30
N PRO A 65 12.12 -20.59 0.82
CA PRO A 65 11.71 -19.25 1.20
C PRO A 65 12.55 -18.72 2.37
N PRO A 66 12.72 -17.39 2.46
CA PRO A 66 13.34 -16.80 3.62
C PRO A 66 12.51 -17.06 4.87
N ARG A 67 13.17 -17.09 6.02
CA ARG A 67 12.51 -17.20 7.31
C ARG A 67 11.69 -15.93 7.57
N ILE A 68 10.38 -16.08 7.78
CA ILE A 68 9.52 -14.98 8.23
C ILE A 68 9.37 -15.02 9.75
N VAL A 69 9.76 -13.94 10.41
CA VAL A 69 9.49 -13.71 11.83
C VAL A 69 8.53 -12.54 11.97
N ASP A 70 7.52 -12.67 12.82
CA ASP A 70 6.47 -11.69 12.97
C ASP A 70 5.85 -11.72 14.38
N GLY A 71 4.79 -10.94 14.59
CA GLY A 71 4.15 -10.78 15.90
C GLY A 71 3.51 -12.03 16.51
N GLU A 72 3.45 -13.14 15.78
CA GLU A 72 2.88 -14.42 16.24
C GLU A 72 3.96 -15.43 16.64
N ASN A 73 5.19 -15.31 16.12
CA ASN A 73 6.23 -16.33 16.29
C ASN A 73 7.59 -15.78 16.79
N TYR A 74 7.69 -14.47 17.07
CA TYR A 74 8.94 -13.86 17.48
C TYR A 74 9.45 -14.36 18.84
N ASP A 75 8.59 -14.80 19.76
CA ASP A 75 9.02 -15.32 21.06
C ASP A 75 9.83 -16.63 20.92
N GLU A 76 9.59 -17.38 19.85
CA GLU A 76 10.27 -18.64 19.55
C GLU A 76 11.53 -18.45 18.69
N PHE A 77 11.99 -17.20 18.49
CA PHE A 77 13.03 -16.90 17.51
C PHE A 77 14.35 -17.68 17.70
N ARG A 78 14.67 -18.04 18.96
CA ARG A 78 15.87 -18.80 19.33
C ARG A 78 15.73 -20.32 19.16
N GLN A 79 14.50 -20.83 19.12
CA GLN A 79 14.23 -22.28 19.10
C GLN A 79 14.06 -22.83 17.69
N MET A 80 13.88 -21.97 16.68
CA MET A 80 13.73 -22.42 15.29
C MET A 80 15.10 -22.70 14.64
N GLN A 81 15.70 -23.83 15.01
CA GLN A 81 16.94 -24.30 14.41
C GLN A 81 16.62 -25.23 13.23
N SER A 82 16.76 -24.70 12.01
CA SER A 82 16.96 -25.38 10.72
C SER A 82 16.08 -24.80 9.60
N PHE A 83 16.24 -23.52 9.31
CA PHE A 83 15.81 -22.99 8.02
C PHE A 83 16.91 -23.26 7.00
N VAL A 84 16.53 -23.79 5.84
CA VAL A 84 17.47 -24.05 4.73
C VAL A 84 17.98 -22.73 4.14
N ASN A 85 17.12 -21.72 4.09
CA ASN A 85 17.49 -20.35 3.72
C ASN A 85 18.00 -19.57 4.94
N ASP A 86 19.15 -18.91 4.79
CA ASP A 86 19.78 -18.11 5.84
C ASP A 86 19.27 -16.66 5.94
N VAL A 87 18.39 -16.24 5.02
CA VAL A 87 17.73 -14.94 5.04
C VAL A 87 16.59 -14.94 6.05
N THR A 88 16.59 -13.98 6.96
CA THR A 88 15.51 -13.72 7.91
C THR A 88 14.86 -12.37 7.61
N ILE A 89 13.54 -12.38 7.42
CA ILE A 89 12.72 -11.20 7.19
C ILE A 89 11.73 -11.05 8.33
N ASN A 90 11.94 -10.02 9.15
CA ASN A 90 11.08 -9.62 10.24
C ASN A 90 9.95 -8.74 9.70
N VAL A 91 8.71 -9.20 9.71
CA VAL A 91 7.58 -8.42 9.22
C VAL A 91 6.73 -7.99 10.40
N PHE A 92 6.62 -6.68 10.66
CA PHE A 92 5.86 -6.15 11.79
C PHE A 92 4.92 -5.02 11.38
N ASN A 93 3.71 -5.06 11.92
CA ASN A 93 2.75 -3.98 11.76
C ASN A 93 3.01 -2.88 12.79
N ILE A 94 3.35 -1.68 12.30
CA ILE A 94 3.66 -0.54 13.16
C ILE A 94 2.42 0.16 13.70
N SER A 95 1.23 -0.08 13.16
CA SER A 95 0.00 0.50 13.72
C SER A 95 -0.17 0.13 15.20
N LYS A 96 0.45 -0.98 15.63
CA LYS A 96 0.55 -1.39 17.05
C LYS A 96 1.38 -0.44 17.93
N LEU A 97 2.35 0.31 17.38
CA LEU A 97 3.05 1.38 18.11
C LEU A 97 2.15 2.58 18.39
N ASN A 98 1.20 2.83 17.49
CA ASN A 98 0.28 3.97 17.57
C ASN A 98 -1.01 3.66 18.35
N SER A 99 -1.27 2.38 18.68
CA SER A 99 -2.59 1.90 19.13
C SER A 99 -2.75 1.73 20.65
N ASP A 100 -2.38 2.73 21.45
CA ASP A 100 -3.00 2.96 22.77
C ASP A 100 -3.26 4.45 23.02
N SER A 101 -3.90 5.08 22.03
CA SER A 101 -4.38 6.46 22.11
C SER A 101 -5.91 6.52 22.15
N LYS A 102 -6.57 5.65 22.94
CA LYS A 102 -7.88 6.06 23.45
C LYS A 102 -7.60 7.20 24.41
N VAL A 103 -7.86 8.41 23.94
CA VAL A 103 -7.82 9.66 24.71
C VAL A 103 -8.65 9.45 25.97
N LYS A 104 -8.01 9.03 27.08
CA LYS A 104 -8.53 9.34 28.40
C LYS A 104 -8.40 10.85 28.51
N ALA A 105 -9.53 11.51 28.74
CA ALA A 105 -9.72 12.95 28.76
C ALA A 105 -8.44 13.75 29.11
N GLY A 106 -7.88 14.46 28.14
CA GLY A 106 -6.89 15.52 28.36
C GLY A 106 -5.40 15.14 28.32
N GLN A 107 -5.00 13.90 28.05
CA GLN A 107 -3.56 13.56 27.89
C GLN A 107 -3.17 13.30 26.42
N PRO A 108 -2.02 13.79 25.96
CA PRO A 108 -1.53 13.52 24.61
C PRO A 108 -1.26 12.03 24.41
N ALA A 109 -1.55 11.54 23.21
CA ALA A 109 -1.27 10.17 22.76
C ALA A 109 0.18 9.77 23.10
N ARG A 110 0.35 8.72 23.93
CA ARG A 110 1.66 8.12 24.20
C ARG A 110 1.95 7.08 23.11
N ILE A 111 3.02 7.33 22.35
CA ILE A 111 3.54 6.36 21.37
C ILE A 111 4.29 5.27 22.14
N LYS A 112 3.98 4.00 21.83
CA LYS A 112 4.71 2.87 22.41
C LYS A 112 6.11 2.79 21.82
N ARG A 113 7.09 2.38 22.64
CA ARG A 113 8.44 2.08 22.16
C ARG A 113 8.41 0.78 21.35
N LEU A 114 9.34 0.62 20.41
CA LEU A 114 9.44 -0.62 19.65
C LEU A 114 9.78 -1.82 20.54
N SER A 115 10.58 -1.60 21.58
CA SER A 115 10.85 -2.60 22.63
C SER A 115 9.60 -3.03 23.39
N GLU A 116 8.59 -2.16 23.57
CA GLU A 116 7.32 -2.52 24.21
C GLU A 116 6.45 -3.40 23.29
N VAL A 117 6.57 -3.23 21.97
CA VAL A 117 5.78 -4.01 20.98
C VAL A 117 6.45 -5.33 20.60
N LEU A 118 7.78 -5.36 20.55
CA LEU A 118 8.56 -6.55 20.22
C LEU A 118 8.98 -7.35 21.45
N GLY A 119 8.88 -6.78 22.64
CA GLY A 119 9.52 -7.29 23.85
C GLY A 119 11.03 -6.98 23.90
N GLU A 120 11.54 -6.73 25.10
CA GLU A 120 12.94 -6.30 25.30
C GLU A 120 13.96 -7.32 24.78
N SER A 121 13.69 -8.62 24.96
CA SER A 121 14.58 -9.70 24.51
C SER A 121 14.73 -9.72 22.99
N TYR A 122 13.61 -9.62 22.26
CA TYR A 122 13.63 -9.65 20.81
C TYR A 122 14.18 -8.36 20.20
N PHE A 123 13.82 -7.23 20.78
CA PHE A 123 14.39 -5.94 20.41
C PHE A 123 15.91 -5.91 20.58
N SER A 124 16.42 -6.40 21.72
CA SER A 124 17.86 -6.48 21.97
C SER A 124 18.57 -7.43 21.00
N TYR A 125 17.90 -8.52 20.59
CA TYR A 125 18.40 -9.39 19.54
C TYR A 125 18.51 -8.66 18.20
N LEU A 126 17.45 -7.96 17.76
CA LEU A 126 17.49 -7.22 16.49
C LEU A 126 18.60 -6.16 16.50
N GLN A 127 18.77 -5.44 17.62
CA GLN A 127 19.81 -4.43 17.78
C GLN A 127 21.23 -5.01 17.76
N SER A 128 21.41 -6.31 18.10
CA SER A 128 22.72 -6.96 18.07
C SER A 128 23.11 -7.50 16.70
N LEU A 129 22.20 -7.49 15.72
CA LEU A 129 22.45 -7.95 14.36
C LEU A 129 23.33 -6.94 13.61
N PRO A 130 24.56 -7.33 13.18
CA PRO A 130 25.52 -6.40 12.58
C PRO A 130 25.15 -5.97 11.15
N ASP A 131 24.21 -6.67 10.50
CA ASP A 131 23.81 -6.47 9.10
C ASP A 131 22.33 -6.09 8.96
N LEU A 132 21.66 -5.68 10.04
CA LEU A 132 20.22 -5.38 10.01
C LEU A 132 19.89 -4.25 9.01
N CYS A 133 19.05 -4.57 8.03
CA CYS A 133 18.49 -3.61 7.08
C CYS A 133 17.00 -3.41 7.31
N ILE A 134 16.53 -2.16 7.26
CA ILE A 134 15.12 -1.82 7.48
C ILE A 134 14.47 -1.36 6.18
N PHE A 135 13.28 -1.85 5.90
CA PHE A 135 12.43 -1.47 4.77
C PHE A 135 11.08 -0.96 5.28
N MET A 136 10.66 0.18 4.75
CA MET A 136 9.42 0.86 5.13
C MET A 136 8.52 1.04 3.90
N ASP A 137 7.32 0.46 3.94
CA ASP A 137 6.31 0.59 2.88
C ASP A 137 5.26 1.64 3.26
N GLU A 138 4.94 2.58 2.36
CA GLU A 138 3.98 3.68 2.58
C GLU A 138 4.38 4.67 3.69
N SER A 139 5.54 5.29 3.52
CA SER A 139 6.17 6.07 4.57
C SER A 139 5.49 7.35 5.04
N HIS A 140 4.52 7.86 4.30
CA HIS A 140 3.70 8.99 4.74
C HIS A 140 2.95 8.68 6.05
N HIS A 141 2.80 7.40 6.42
CA HIS A 141 2.30 6.98 7.73
C HIS A 141 3.34 7.06 8.87
N TYR A 142 4.64 7.10 8.57
CA TYR A 142 5.73 7.07 9.56
C TYR A 142 6.26 8.45 9.94
N HIS A 143 5.98 9.48 9.13
CA HIS A 143 6.50 10.86 9.29
C HIS A 143 5.82 11.68 10.40
N ALA A 144 5.00 11.05 11.26
CA ALA A 144 4.60 11.68 12.52
C ALA A 144 5.78 11.63 13.51
N ASP A 145 6.80 12.46 13.26
CA ASP A 145 8.06 12.82 13.98
C ASP A 145 8.71 11.84 14.99
N LYS A 146 7.97 11.04 15.75
CA LYS A 146 8.45 10.14 16.81
C LYS A 146 8.61 8.68 16.39
N SER A 147 7.93 8.22 15.34
CA SER A 147 8.06 6.82 14.88
C SER A 147 9.42 6.54 14.26
N PHE A 148 10.06 7.55 13.63
CA PHE A 148 11.37 7.40 13.01
C PHE A 148 12.51 7.26 14.04
N ASP A 149 12.47 8.04 15.12
CA ASP A 149 13.44 7.97 16.21
C ASP A 149 13.45 6.58 16.86
N VAL A 150 12.26 6.01 17.06
CA VAL A 150 12.08 4.66 17.64
C VAL A 150 12.66 3.56 16.75
N ILE A 151 12.67 3.74 15.42
CA ILE A 151 13.27 2.79 14.47
C ILE A 151 14.80 2.89 14.49
N ASN A 152 15.34 4.10 14.65
CA ASN A 152 16.79 4.31 14.75
C ASN A 152 17.40 3.65 15.99
N GLU A 153 16.60 3.37 17.03
CA GLU A 153 17.06 2.61 18.20
C GLU A 153 17.53 1.18 17.82
N LEU A 154 17.05 0.60 16.71
CA LEU A 154 17.51 -0.70 16.20
C LEU A 154 18.92 -0.66 15.60
N ARG A 155 19.50 0.53 15.36
CA ARG A 155 20.83 0.73 14.76
C ARG A 155 21.04 -0.04 13.43
N PRO A 156 20.13 0.10 12.44
CA PRO A 156 20.31 -0.59 11.18
C PRO A 156 21.49 -0.03 10.38
N ILE A 157 22.12 -0.89 9.56
CA ILE A 157 23.16 -0.45 8.62
C ILE A 157 22.59 0.31 7.43
N LEU A 158 21.32 0.09 7.12
CA LEU A 158 20.60 0.71 6.01
C LEU A 158 19.10 0.80 6.32
N GLY A 159 18.51 1.96 6.08
CA GLY A 159 17.07 2.17 6.03
C GLY A 159 16.62 2.53 4.62
N VAL A 160 15.70 1.76 4.04
CA VAL A 160 15.11 2.00 2.72
C VAL A 160 13.65 2.37 2.87
N GLU A 161 13.33 3.58 2.42
CA GLU A 161 11.97 4.11 2.41
C GLU A 161 11.36 4.01 1.01
N LEU A 162 10.25 3.30 0.87
CA LEU A 162 9.45 3.21 -0.36
C LEU A 162 8.17 4.02 -0.19
N THR A 163 8.03 5.11 -0.92
CA THR A 163 6.91 6.05 -0.76
C THR A 163 6.35 6.51 -2.08
N ALA A 164 5.15 7.10 -2.12
CA ALA A 164 4.61 7.77 -3.31
C ALA A 164 4.82 9.30 -3.25
N THR A 165 5.27 9.82 -2.10
CA THR A 165 5.26 11.26 -1.77
C THR A 165 6.53 11.65 -1.00
N PRO A 166 7.59 12.14 -1.65
CA PRO A 166 8.85 12.51 -1.01
C PRO A 166 8.83 13.94 -0.43
N GLN A 167 7.75 14.32 0.28
CA GLN A 167 7.61 15.65 0.89
C GLN A 167 7.46 15.52 2.40
N ILE A 168 8.36 16.16 3.16
CA ILE A 168 8.20 16.35 4.61
C ILE A 168 7.48 17.68 4.83
N GLN A 169 6.44 17.71 5.67
CA GLN A 169 5.91 18.95 6.24
C GLN A 169 6.65 19.24 7.55
N LYS A 170 7.37 20.37 7.61
CA LYS A 170 7.87 20.92 8.88
C LYS A 170 7.12 22.22 9.16
N GLY A 171 6.08 22.15 9.98
CA GLY A 171 5.13 23.25 10.15
C GLY A 171 4.37 23.55 8.85
N SER A 172 4.31 24.82 8.42
CA SER A 172 3.62 25.24 7.19
C SER A 172 4.45 25.12 5.91
N LYS A 173 5.71 24.68 5.98
CA LYS A 173 6.61 24.59 4.82
C LYS A 173 6.85 23.14 4.40
N LYS A 174 6.71 22.89 3.10
CA LYS A 174 7.12 21.64 2.44
C LYS A 174 8.62 21.69 2.20
N ILE A 175 9.37 20.75 2.77
CA ILE A 175 10.81 20.63 2.55
C ILE A 175 11.07 19.32 1.81
N PRO A 176 11.74 19.34 0.63
CA PRO A 176 12.12 18.12 -0.07
C PRO A 176 13.17 17.35 0.74
N PHE A 177 13.04 16.02 0.75
CA PHE A 177 13.93 15.12 1.49
C PHE A 177 15.36 15.16 0.92
N LYS A 178 16.39 15.31 1.76
CA LYS A 178 17.78 15.49 1.30
C LYS A 178 18.47 14.21 0.81
N ASN A 179 17.98 13.02 1.17
CA ASN A 179 18.59 11.72 0.81
C ASN A 179 17.67 10.89 -0.10
N VAL A 180 17.11 11.47 -1.16
CA VAL A 180 16.36 10.72 -2.17
C VAL A 180 17.35 10.10 -3.16
N ILE A 181 17.61 8.80 -3.02
CA ILE A 181 18.54 8.06 -3.89
C ILE A 181 17.95 7.87 -5.31
N TYR A 182 16.62 7.75 -5.43
CA TYR A 182 15.93 7.62 -6.72
C TYR A 182 14.44 7.98 -6.64
N GLU A 183 13.91 8.72 -7.61
CA GLU A 183 12.51 9.13 -7.70
C GLU A 183 11.88 8.67 -9.02
N TYR A 184 10.83 7.83 -8.95
CA TYR A 184 10.01 7.45 -10.10
C TYR A 184 8.56 7.92 -9.89
N SER A 185 8.35 9.21 -10.15
CA SER A 185 7.06 9.87 -9.94
C SER A 185 5.95 9.27 -10.81
N LEU A 186 4.69 9.48 -10.42
CA LEU A 186 3.55 9.09 -11.25
C LEU A 186 3.61 9.75 -12.64
N ALA A 187 4.09 10.99 -12.73
CA ALA A 187 4.28 11.68 -14.01
C ALA A 187 5.28 10.93 -14.91
N HIS A 188 6.43 10.50 -14.37
CA HIS A 188 7.36 9.65 -15.11
C HIS A 188 6.74 8.30 -15.48
N ALA A 189 6.02 7.65 -14.56
CA ALA A 189 5.36 6.39 -14.84
C ALA A 189 4.30 6.49 -15.95
N LEU A 190 3.53 7.58 -15.99
CA LEU A 190 2.54 7.86 -17.02
C LEU A 190 3.20 8.15 -18.37
N ASN A 191 4.30 8.92 -18.40
CA ASN A 191 5.06 9.21 -19.62
C ASN A 191 5.67 7.94 -20.23
N ASP A 192 6.07 6.98 -19.40
CA ASP A 192 6.65 5.72 -19.87
C ASP A 192 5.60 4.77 -20.48
N GLU A 193 4.29 4.99 -20.25
CA GLU A 193 3.14 4.21 -20.75
C GLU A 193 3.21 2.68 -20.53
N LYS A 194 4.16 2.19 -19.73
CA LYS A 194 4.46 0.75 -19.59
C LYS A 194 3.83 0.10 -18.36
N TYR A 195 3.96 0.75 -17.21
CA TYR A 195 3.83 0.07 -15.91
C TYR A 195 2.65 0.56 -15.06
N VAL A 196 1.97 1.62 -15.49
CA VAL A 196 0.76 2.16 -14.84
C VAL A 196 -0.39 2.18 -15.82
N LYS A 197 -1.61 1.95 -15.32
CA LYS A 197 -2.79 2.30 -16.08
C LYS A 197 -2.86 3.82 -16.19
N VAL A 198 -2.93 4.34 -17.42
CA VAL A 198 -3.17 5.75 -17.66
C VAL A 198 -4.61 6.08 -17.23
N PRO A 199 -4.84 6.95 -16.23
CA PRO A 199 -6.18 7.33 -15.85
C PRO A 199 -6.78 8.18 -16.97
N ALA A 200 -7.91 7.75 -17.50
CA ALA A 200 -8.69 8.56 -18.42
C ALA A 200 -9.60 9.49 -17.60
N VAL A 201 -9.40 10.81 -17.74
CA VAL A 201 -10.25 11.82 -17.14
C VAL A 201 -11.25 12.28 -18.19
N PHE A 202 -12.53 12.24 -17.85
CA PHE A 202 -13.62 12.65 -18.73
C PHE A 202 -14.28 13.91 -18.19
N THR A 203 -14.53 14.86 -19.08
CA THR A 203 -15.32 16.06 -18.81
C THR A 203 -16.23 16.32 -20.00
N ARG A 204 -17.38 16.96 -19.77
CA ARG A 204 -18.18 17.50 -20.86
C ARG A 204 -17.44 18.65 -21.53
N LYS A 205 -17.66 18.79 -22.84
CA LYS A 205 -17.23 19.98 -23.59
C LYS A 205 -17.94 21.20 -23.00
N ASP A 206 -17.20 22.28 -22.81
CA ASP A 206 -17.72 23.56 -22.30
C ASP A 206 -18.38 23.48 -20.90
N PHE A 207 -17.98 22.51 -20.08
CA PHE A 207 -18.52 22.32 -18.73
C PHE A 207 -18.15 23.47 -17.77
N ARG A 208 -19.18 24.09 -17.17
CA ARG A 208 -19.04 25.15 -16.17
C ARG A 208 -19.72 24.73 -14.87
N PRO A 209 -18.96 24.32 -13.83
CA PRO A 209 -19.55 23.77 -12.60
C PRO A 209 -20.44 24.77 -11.85
N GLU A 210 -20.19 26.07 -12.00
CA GLU A 210 -20.98 27.17 -11.44
C GLU A 210 -22.41 27.26 -11.98
N GLU A 211 -22.71 26.61 -13.11
CA GLU A 211 -24.06 26.57 -13.71
C GLU A 211 -24.96 25.50 -13.07
N TYR A 212 -24.44 24.71 -12.13
CA TYR A 212 -25.13 23.58 -11.53
C TYR A 212 -25.16 23.70 -10.01
N THR A 213 -26.25 23.27 -9.39
CA THR A 213 -26.26 23.01 -7.95
C THR A 213 -25.40 21.79 -7.61
N ALA A 214 -24.97 21.64 -6.36
CA ALA A 214 -24.19 20.48 -5.93
C ALA A 214 -24.88 19.15 -6.25
N GLN A 215 -26.20 19.06 -6.05
CA GLN A 215 -26.98 17.87 -6.38
C GLN A 215 -27.01 17.58 -7.89
N GLN A 216 -27.21 18.62 -8.71
CA GLN A 216 -27.18 18.45 -10.16
C GLN A 216 -25.80 18.00 -10.65
N LEU A 217 -24.71 18.55 -10.09
CA LEU A 217 -23.35 18.10 -10.39
C LEU A 217 -23.16 16.61 -10.11
N ASP A 218 -23.66 16.13 -8.97
CA ASP A 218 -23.54 14.71 -8.63
C ASP A 218 -24.37 13.84 -9.59
N HIS A 219 -25.58 14.26 -9.94
CA HIS A 219 -26.40 13.56 -10.93
C HIS A 219 -25.73 13.50 -12.30
N GLU A 220 -25.17 14.61 -12.79
CA GLU A 220 -24.50 14.64 -14.10
C GLU A 220 -23.25 13.75 -14.10
N LYS A 221 -22.43 13.81 -13.04
CA LYS A 221 -21.26 12.92 -12.89
C LYS A 221 -21.66 11.45 -12.88
N LEU A 222 -22.73 11.09 -12.19
CA LEU A 222 -23.23 9.72 -12.12
C LEU A 222 -23.73 9.24 -13.49
N ASN A 223 -24.52 10.06 -14.19
CA ASN A 223 -25.04 9.72 -15.51
C ASN A 223 -23.91 9.56 -16.53
N ASP A 224 -22.95 10.47 -16.56
CA ASP A 224 -21.83 10.40 -17.49
C ASP A 224 -20.90 9.24 -17.17
N GLY A 225 -20.57 9.04 -15.89
CA GLY A 225 -19.73 7.94 -15.44
C GLY A 225 -20.32 6.57 -15.77
N LEU A 226 -21.64 6.41 -15.63
CA LEU A 226 -22.32 5.16 -15.96
C LEU A 226 -22.49 4.93 -17.47
N ARG A 227 -22.71 6.00 -18.26
CA ARG A 227 -22.70 5.89 -19.74
C ARG A 227 -21.35 5.41 -20.24
N LEU A 228 -20.28 5.99 -19.73
CA LEU A 228 -18.92 5.56 -20.03
C LEU A 228 -18.66 4.13 -19.57
N HIS A 229 -19.16 3.75 -18.40
CA HIS A 229 -19.05 2.39 -17.88
C HIS A 229 -19.71 1.37 -18.81
N GLU A 230 -20.95 1.61 -19.26
CA GLU A 230 -21.67 0.68 -20.13
C GLU A 230 -21.05 0.59 -21.54
N ASP A 231 -20.55 1.70 -22.10
CA ASP A 231 -19.77 1.68 -23.34
C ASP A 231 -18.47 0.88 -23.17
N THR A 232 -17.72 1.11 -22.09
CA THR A 232 -16.48 0.39 -21.78
C THR A 232 -16.73 -1.10 -21.59
N LYS A 233 -17.78 -1.46 -20.86
CA LYS A 233 -18.21 -2.85 -20.64
C LYS A 233 -18.53 -3.55 -21.95
N SER A 234 -19.29 -2.89 -22.83
CA SER A 234 -19.62 -3.43 -24.16
C SER A 234 -18.36 -3.66 -25.01
N LYS A 235 -17.43 -2.70 -25.02
CA LYS A 235 -16.15 -2.82 -25.74
C LYS A 235 -15.26 -3.94 -25.18
N LEU A 236 -15.18 -4.07 -23.86
CA LEU A 236 -14.43 -5.16 -23.21
C LEU A 236 -15.00 -6.53 -23.55
N GLU A 237 -16.33 -6.66 -23.62
CA GLU A 237 -17.00 -7.90 -23.99
C GLU A 237 -16.75 -8.28 -25.45
N ILE A 238 -16.86 -7.31 -26.38
CA ILE A 238 -16.53 -7.50 -27.79
C ILE A 238 -15.07 -7.95 -27.92
N TYR A 239 -14.13 -7.26 -27.28
CA TYR A 239 -12.71 -7.61 -27.32
C TYR A 239 -12.45 -9.02 -26.78
N ALA A 240 -13.02 -9.36 -25.63
CA ALA A 240 -12.83 -10.67 -25.00
C ALA A 240 -13.31 -11.81 -25.92
N ARG A 241 -14.47 -11.66 -26.55
CA ARG A 241 -15.02 -12.64 -27.49
C ARG A 241 -14.20 -12.73 -28.78
N THR A 242 -13.84 -11.59 -29.38
CA THR A 242 -13.08 -11.54 -30.63
C THR A 242 -11.69 -12.19 -30.51
N PHE A 243 -11.02 -12.00 -29.37
CA PHE A 243 -9.65 -12.51 -29.16
C PHE A 243 -9.58 -13.75 -28.25
N ASN A 244 -10.72 -14.39 -27.99
CA ASN A 244 -10.84 -15.55 -27.10
C ASN A 244 -10.12 -15.35 -25.75
N LYS A 245 -10.35 -14.20 -25.12
CA LYS A 245 -9.82 -13.84 -23.80
C LYS A 245 -10.93 -13.95 -22.74
N PRO A 246 -10.55 -14.13 -21.45
CA PRO A 246 -11.53 -14.10 -20.36
C PRO A 246 -12.32 -12.79 -20.34
N VAL A 247 -13.65 -12.88 -20.18
CA VAL A 247 -14.51 -11.71 -20.03
C VAL A 247 -14.21 -11.01 -18.72
N VAL A 248 -13.86 -9.74 -18.78
CA VAL A 248 -13.62 -8.89 -17.61
C VAL A 248 -14.87 -8.09 -17.34
N LYS A 249 -15.45 -8.23 -16.13
CA LYS A 249 -16.56 -7.42 -15.66
C LYS A 249 -16.03 -6.14 -15.00
N PRO A 250 -16.16 -4.95 -15.63
CA PRO A 250 -15.80 -3.71 -14.95
C PRO A 250 -16.78 -3.42 -13.80
N PHE A 251 -16.37 -2.57 -12.86
CA PHE A 251 -17.22 -2.05 -11.79
C PHE A 251 -17.02 -0.54 -11.65
N VAL A 252 -17.99 0.14 -11.03
CA VAL A 252 -17.94 1.58 -10.73
C VAL A 252 -17.82 1.74 -9.23
N LEU A 253 -16.93 2.63 -8.79
CA LEU A 253 -16.84 3.08 -7.40
C LEU A 253 -17.27 4.54 -7.33
N VAL A 254 -18.30 4.82 -6.53
CA VAL A 254 -18.76 6.20 -6.28
C VAL A 254 -18.31 6.61 -4.89
N VAL A 255 -17.60 7.75 -4.80
CA VAL A 255 -17.07 8.27 -3.54
C VAL A 255 -17.94 9.42 -3.06
N ALA A 256 -18.58 9.24 -1.91
CA ALA A 256 -19.35 10.29 -1.24
C ALA A 256 -18.48 11.07 -0.24
N ARG A 257 -19.00 12.23 0.19
CA ARG A 257 -18.31 13.13 1.12
C ARG A 257 -18.42 12.63 2.56
N ASP A 258 -19.61 12.13 2.89
CA ASP A 258 -20.00 11.60 4.18
C ASP A 258 -21.16 10.60 4.00
N THR A 259 -21.65 10.08 5.14
CA THR A 259 -22.69 9.05 5.19
C THR A 259 -24.08 9.56 4.76
N ASP A 260 -24.38 10.84 4.91
CA ASP A 260 -25.69 11.36 4.50
C ASP A 260 -25.70 11.64 3.00
N HIS A 261 -24.60 12.19 2.48
CA HIS A 261 -24.38 12.32 1.05
C HIS A 261 -24.42 10.96 0.33
N SER A 262 -23.88 9.90 0.94
CA SER A 262 -23.94 8.55 0.35
C SER A 262 -25.37 8.01 0.25
N LYS A 263 -26.24 8.30 1.22
CA LYS A 263 -27.67 7.94 1.18
C LYS A 263 -28.41 8.71 0.09
N GLU A 264 -28.10 9.99 -0.10
CA GLU A 264 -28.70 10.81 -1.16
C GLU A 264 -28.34 10.27 -2.55
N ILE A 265 -27.06 9.99 -2.79
CA ILE A 265 -26.58 9.36 -4.03
C ILE A 265 -27.27 8.01 -4.24
N MET A 266 -27.30 7.17 -3.20
CA MET A 266 -27.94 5.85 -3.27
C MET A 266 -29.42 5.96 -3.64
N LYS A 267 -30.15 6.92 -3.04
CA LYS A 267 -31.55 7.18 -3.35
C LYS A 267 -31.74 7.54 -4.82
N TYR A 268 -30.87 8.39 -5.36
CA TYR A 268 -30.92 8.75 -6.78
C TYR A 268 -30.63 7.54 -7.68
N ILE A 269 -29.57 6.76 -7.43
CA ILE A 269 -29.23 5.58 -8.24
C ILE A 269 -30.35 4.53 -8.24
N LYS A 270 -31.09 4.40 -7.13
CA LYS A 270 -32.23 3.48 -7.00
C LYS A 270 -33.55 4.03 -7.58
N SER A 271 -33.59 5.30 -7.96
CA SER A 271 -34.80 5.94 -8.48
C SER A 271 -35.06 5.57 -9.94
N ASN A 272 -36.31 5.72 -10.38
CA ASN A 272 -36.68 5.57 -11.79
C ASN A 272 -36.05 6.67 -12.66
N ASP A 273 -35.71 7.82 -12.08
CA ASP A 273 -35.05 8.92 -12.80
C ASP A 273 -33.59 8.56 -13.18
N PHE A 274 -33.03 7.50 -12.59
CA PHE A 274 -31.71 7.00 -12.93
C PHE A 274 -31.80 5.70 -13.73
N PHE A 275 -31.61 5.81 -15.06
CA PHE A 275 -31.68 4.69 -16.01
C PHE A 275 -32.93 3.80 -15.83
N ASN A 276 -34.10 4.42 -15.61
CA ASN A 276 -35.38 3.72 -15.43
C ASN A 276 -35.35 2.66 -14.33
N GLY A 277 -34.57 2.88 -13.26
CA GLY A 277 -34.45 1.96 -12.13
C GLY A 277 -33.59 0.72 -12.40
N TYR A 278 -32.92 0.60 -13.55
CA TYR A 278 -32.11 -0.57 -13.92
C TYR A 278 -31.02 -0.93 -12.90
N TYR A 279 -30.52 0.07 -12.16
CA TYR A 279 -29.45 -0.09 -11.17
C TYR A 279 -29.95 -0.26 -9.73
N ALA A 280 -31.27 -0.27 -9.48
CA ALA A 280 -31.81 -0.26 -8.12
C ALA A 280 -31.31 -1.42 -7.24
N ASP A 281 -31.16 -2.61 -7.82
CA ASP A 281 -30.69 -3.82 -7.14
C ASP A 281 -29.22 -4.16 -7.42
N LYS A 282 -28.47 -3.23 -8.04
CA LYS A 282 -27.09 -3.45 -8.48
C LYS A 282 -26.06 -2.66 -7.68
N VAL A 283 -26.51 -1.91 -6.68
CA VAL A 283 -25.65 -1.17 -5.76
C VAL A 283 -25.57 -1.92 -4.43
N GLY A 284 -24.33 -2.17 -3.98
CA GLY A 284 -24.00 -2.83 -2.71
C GLY A 284 -23.33 -1.89 -1.72
#